data_AF-A0A965U5Q9-F1
#
_entry.id   AF-A0A965U5Q9-F1
#
_cell.length_a   1.000
_cell.length_b   1.000
_cell.length_c   1.000
_cell.angle_alpha   90.00
_cell.angle_beta   90.00
_cell.angle_gamma   90.00
#
_symmetry.space_group_name_H-M   'P 1'
#
loop_
_entity.id
_entity.type
_entity.pdbx_description
1 polymer ?
#
loop_
_entity_poly.entity_id
_entity_poly.type
_entity_poly.pdbx_seq_one_letter_code
_entity_poly.pdbx_strand_id
1 'polypeptide(L)'
;MSRNQYTVARKSIWFVLRTLLIIVALIVAALYVFIGAMHVSNIYILVSEGMEKRAECILEGGSVNELTEYFTQDFVSKDAALYNDRYVNYTVTNFIYKLDVNSLLVLPWDTSASMKVTERLLSLSGTPNEGLPEDAKLPAWTPARYSVKLRRMNGRWYISDMILLQENPAEAPKPTPDMNLMPTP
;
A
#
# COMPACT_ATOMS: atom_id res chain seq x y z
N MET A 1 -39.62 -17.53 55.08
CA MET A 1 -39.42 -17.81 53.64
C MET A 1 -38.69 -16.70 52.85
N SER A 2 -38.25 -15.58 53.46
CA SER A 2 -37.64 -14.45 52.74
C SER A 2 -36.17 -14.65 52.32
N ARG A 3 -35.39 -15.45 53.06
CA ARG A 3 -33.93 -15.61 52.85
C ARG A 3 -33.55 -16.29 51.52
N ASN A 4 -34.46 -17.06 50.91
CA ASN A 4 -34.19 -17.78 49.66
C ASN A 4 -34.38 -16.90 48.40
N GLN A 5 -35.24 -15.87 48.48
CA GLN A 5 -35.53 -14.97 47.35
C GLN A 5 -34.34 -14.05 47.02
N TYR A 6 -33.61 -13.58 48.04
CA TYR A 6 -32.42 -12.75 47.84
C TYR A 6 -31.27 -13.50 47.16
N THR A 7 -31.09 -14.79 47.46
CA THR A 7 -30.05 -15.63 46.84
C THR A 7 -30.34 -15.92 45.37
N VAL A 8 -31.61 -16.13 45.02
CA VAL A 8 -32.06 -16.34 43.64
C VAL A 8 -31.96 -15.03 42.84
N ALA A 9 -32.41 -13.91 43.41
CA ALA A 9 -32.30 -12.58 42.78
C ALA A 9 -30.84 -12.15 42.54
N ARG A 10 -29.93 -12.43 43.48
CA ARG A 10 -28.50 -12.13 43.31
C ARG A 10 -27.86 -12.97 42.21
N LYS A 11 -28.23 -14.25 42.09
CA LYS A 11 -27.74 -15.16 41.04
C LYS A 11 -28.27 -14.76 39.65
N SER A 12 -29.54 -14.35 39.55
CA SER A 12 -30.13 -13.91 38.28
C SER A 12 -29.54 -12.57 37.81
N ILE A 13 -29.37 -11.60 38.69
CA ILE A 13 -28.69 -10.33 38.38
C ILE A 13 -27.26 -10.56 37.89
N TRP A 14 -26.52 -11.47 38.53
CA TRP A 14 -25.17 -11.78 38.09
C TRP A 14 -25.13 -12.47 36.72
N PHE A 15 -26.10 -13.36 36.46
CA PHE A 15 -26.26 -14.00 35.15
C PHE A 15 -26.59 -12.99 34.05
N VAL A 16 -27.55 -12.09 34.29
CA VAL A 16 -27.92 -11.03 33.34
C VAL A 16 -26.74 -10.09 33.07
N LEU A 17 -26.04 -9.63 34.12
CA LEU A 17 -24.87 -8.77 33.98
C LEU A 17 -23.76 -9.45 33.18
N ARG A 18 -23.43 -10.71 33.49
CA ARG A 18 -22.43 -11.49 32.75
C ARG A 18 -22.83 -11.66 31.29
N THR A 19 -24.10 -11.94 31.02
CA THR A 19 -24.60 -12.13 29.66
C THR A 19 -24.53 -10.82 28.87
N LEU A 20 -24.91 -9.69 29.48
CA LEU A 20 -24.81 -8.37 28.88
C LEU A 20 -23.35 -7.98 28.58
N LEU A 21 -22.41 -8.27 29.49
CA LEU A 21 -20.98 -8.04 29.26
C LEU A 21 -20.45 -8.86 28.08
N ILE A 22 -20.88 -10.11 27.94
CA ILE A 22 -20.50 -10.96 26.80
C ILE A 22 -21.04 -10.38 25.50
N ILE A 23 -22.30 -9.95 25.48
CA ILE A 23 -22.91 -9.32 24.29
C ILE A 23 -22.16 -8.04 23.90
N VAL A 24 -21.85 -7.18 24.87
CA VAL A 24 -21.07 -5.96 24.62
C VAL A 24 -19.68 -6.30 24.09
N ALA A 25 -18.98 -7.28 24.68
CA ALA A 25 -17.68 -7.72 24.20
C ALA A 25 -17.73 -8.24 22.76
N LEU A 26 -18.78 -9.00 22.40
CA LEU A 26 -19.00 -9.48 21.03
C LEU A 26 -19.23 -8.33 20.05
N ILE A 27 -20.03 -7.32 20.44
CA ILE A 27 -20.27 -6.13 19.62
C ILE A 27 -18.97 -5.36 19.40
N VAL A 28 -18.18 -5.14 20.45
CA VAL A 28 -16.88 -4.43 20.35
C VAL A 28 -15.91 -5.21 19.45
N ALA A 29 -15.84 -6.54 19.58
CA ALA A 29 -15.01 -7.38 18.72
C ALA A 29 -15.46 -7.29 17.25
N ALA A 30 -16.77 -7.33 16.99
CA ALA A 30 -17.31 -7.18 15.64
C ALA A 30 -16.97 -5.81 15.03
N LEU A 31 -17.13 -4.73 15.81
CA LEU A 31 -16.77 -3.38 15.38
C LEU A 31 -15.27 -3.25 15.10
N TYR A 32 -14.43 -3.85 15.94
CA TYR A 32 -12.97 -3.84 15.75
C TYR A 32 -12.57 -4.46 14.40
N VAL A 33 -13.12 -5.64 14.09
CA VAL A 33 -12.84 -6.33 12.82
C VAL A 33 -13.42 -5.55 11.63
N PHE A 34 -14.65 -5.04 11.75
CA PHE A 34 -15.31 -4.32 10.67
C PHE A 34 -14.58 -3.02 10.30
N ILE A 35 -14.25 -2.19 11.29
CA ILE A 35 -13.52 -0.94 11.07
C ILE A 35 -12.10 -1.23 10.56
N GLY A 36 -11.44 -2.25 11.11
CA GLY A 36 -10.13 -2.69 10.63
C GLY A 36 -10.15 -3.07 9.15
N ALA A 37 -11.13 -3.88 8.73
CA ALA A 37 -11.29 -4.29 7.33
C ALA A 37 -11.57 -3.10 6.40
N MET A 38 -12.39 -2.14 6.84
CA MET A 38 -12.67 -0.92 6.10
C MET A 38 -11.39 -0.10 5.86
N HIS A 39 -10.55 0.06 6.88
CA HIS A 39 -9.27 0.76 6.73
C HIS A 39 -8.29 0.00 5.85
N VAL A 40 -8.20 -1.32 6.01
CA VAL A 40 -7.34 -2.18 5.18
C VAL A 40 -7.68 -2.02 3.70
N SER A 41 -8.97 -2.12 3.35
CA SER A 41 -9.41 -2.01 1.96
C SER A 41 -9.14 -0.63 1.36
N ASN A 42 -9.46 0.44 2.10
CA ASN A 42 -9.24 1.81 1.63
C ASN A 42 -7.74 2.09 1.40
N ILE A 43 -6.88 1.71 2.35
CA ILE A 43 -5.44 1.91 2.25
C ILE A 43 -4.84 1.09 1.10
N TYR A 44 -5.29 -0.15 0.91
CA TYR A 44 -4.80 -1.01 -0.17
C TYR A 44 -5.01 -0.35 -1.53
N ILE A 45 -6.23 0.10 -1.81
CA ILE A 45 -6.60 0.76 -3.07
C ILE A 45 -5.82 2.08 -3.22
N LEU A 46 -5.81 2.91 -2.18
CA LEU A 46 -5.11 4.19 -2.18
C LEU A 46 -3.63 4.04 -2.56
N VAL A 47 -2.93 3.05 -1.98
CA VAL A 47 -1.51 2.87 -2.26
C VAL A 47 -1.26 2.17 -3.58
N SER A 48 -2.09 1.20 -3.99
CA SER A 48 -1.92 0.57 -5.30
C SER A 48 -2.09 1.59 -6.42
N GLU A 49 -3.18 2.35 -6.42
CA GLU A 49 -3.48 3.34 -7.44
C GLU A 49 -2.53 4.54 -7.34
N GLY A 50 -2.27 5.03 -6.12
CA GLY A 50 -1.38 6.18 -5.92
C GLY A 50 0.05 5.89 -6.39
N MET A 51 0.59 4.72 -6.06
CA MET A 51 1.94 4.36 -6.49
C MET A 51 2.04 4.12 -8.00
N GLU A 52 1.00 3.56 -8.61
CA GLU A 52 0.91 3.45 -10.08
C GLU A 52 0.88 4.82 -10.75
N LYS A 53 0.03 5.74 -10.26
CA LYS A 53 -0.02 7.13 -10.75
C LYS A 53 1.29 7.89 -10.56
N ARG A 54 2.00 7.62 -9.46
CA ARG A 54 3.34 8.16 -9.26
C ARG A 54 4.32 7.65 -10.32
N ALA A 55 4.30 6.35 -10.64
CA ALA A 55 5.15 5.79 -11.68
C ALA A 55 4.81 6.37 -13.07
N GLU A 56 3.52 6.51 -13.39
CA GLU A 56 3.05 7.16 -14.61
C GLU A 56 3.58 8.60 -14.73
N CYS A 57 3.53 9.39 -13.65
CA CYS A 57 4.07 10.75 -13.67
C CYS A 57 5.60 10.79 -13.84
N ILE A 58 6.33 9.83 -13.29
CA ILE A 58 7.80 9.73 -13.46
C ILE A 58 8.15 9.35 -14.91
N LEU A 59 7.36 8.48 -15.54
CA LEU A 59 7.66 7.89 -16.85
C LEU A 59 7.16 8.76 -18.02
N GLU A 60 5.94 9.27 -17.93
CA GLU A 60 5.26 9.99 -19.00
C GLU A 60 5.25 11.51 -18.80
N GLY A 61 5.65 12.01 -17.62
CA GLY A 61 5.62 13.44 -17.31
C GLY A 61 4.21 13.98 -17.06
N GLY A 62 3.32 13.13 -16.52
CA GLY A 62 1.94 13.47 -16.18
C GLY A 62 1.80 14.60 -15.14
N SER A 63 0.55 15.01 -14.91
CA SER A 63 0.27 16.17 -14.05
C SER A 63 0.51 15.82 -12.56
N VAL A 64 1.56 16.40 -11.97
CA VAL A 64 1.93 16.18 -10.55
C VAL A 64 0.81 16.62 -9.58
N ASN A 65 -0.10 17.47 -10.05
CA ASN A 65 -1.26 17.90 -9.27
C ASN A 65 -2.23 16.74 -8.98
N GLU A 66 -2.38 15.79 -9.91
CA GLU A 66 -3.23 14.61 -9.70
C GLU A 66 -2.72 13.71 -8.57
N LEU A 67 -1.39 13.70 -8.31
CA LEU A 67 -0.83 12.96 -7.17
C LEU A 67 -1.34 13.48 -5.83
N THR A 68 -1.74 14.75 -5.72
CA THR A 68 -2.24 15.31 -4.45
C THR A 68 -3.57 14.69 -4.01
N GLU A 69 -4.22 13.92 -4.88
CA GLU A 69 -5.38 13.12 -4.51
C GLU A 69 -5.02 11.89 -3.64
N TYR A 70 -3.83 11.33 -3.86
CA TYR A 70 -3.35 10.11 -3.20
C TYR A 70 -2.28 10.40 -2.13
N PHE A 71 -1.44 11.39 -2.40
CA PHE A 71 -0.30 11.78 -1.59
C PHE A 71 -0.53 13.10 -0.88
N THR A 72 0.12 13.28 0.27
CA THR A 72 0.20 14.61 0.89
C THR A 72 1.03 15.54 0.02
N GLN A 73 0.67 16.83 -0.02
CA GLN A 73 1.41 17.83 -0.78
C GLN A 73 2.88 17.93 -0.36
N ASP A 74 3.15 17.78 0.94
CA ASP A 74 4.51 17.74 1.49
C ASP A 74 5.35 16.61 0.89
N PHE A 75 4.76 15.42 0.71
CA PHE A 75 5.45 14.29 0.08
C PHE A 75 5.78 14.61 -1.37
N VAL A 76 4.78 15.03 -2.15
CA VAL A 76 4.92 15.33 -3.58
C VAL A 76 6.03 16.36 -3.81
N SER A 77 6.08 17.42 -2.99
CA SER A 77 7.10 18.47 -3.11
C SER A 77 8.54 18.03 -2.80
N LYS A 78 8.71 16.94 -2.05
CA LYS A 78 10.03 16.45 -1.59
C LYS A 78 10.50 15.21 -2.35
N ASP A 79 9.64 14.64 -3.20
CA ASP A 79 9.94 13.41 -3.91
C ASP A 79 10.95 13.67 -5.04
N ALA A 80 12.21 13.38 -4.76
CA ALA A 80 13.29 13.58 -5.71
C ALA A 80 13.09 12.82 -7.02
N ALA A 81 12.39 11.66 -7.02
CA ALA A 81 12.22 10.87 -8.23
C ALA A 81 11.29 11.53 -9.25
N LEU A 82 10.32 12.34 -8.80
CA LEU A 82 9.41 13.09 -9.68
C LEU A 82 10.12 14.20 -10.45
N TYR A 83 11.22 14.73 -9.91
CA TYR A 83 11.90 15.92 -10.44
C TYR A 83 13.34 15.66 -10.90
N ASN A 84 13.76 14.39 -11.02
CA ASN A 84 15.12 14.01 -11.44
C ASN A 84 15.28 13.93 -12.96
N ASP A 85 14.25 14.29 -13.75
CA ASP A 85 14.26 14.33 -15.22
C ASP A 85 14.80 13.06 -15.91
N ARG A 86 14.79 11.91 -15.21
CA ARG A 86 15.44 10.66 -15.66
C ARG A 86 14.91 10.18 -17.00
N TYR A 87 13.63 10.44 -17.28
CA TYR A 87 12.93 9.99 -18.48
C TYR A 87 12.59 11.13 -19.44
N VAL A 88 13.00 12.38 -19.15
CA VAL A 88 12.55 13.57 -19.92
C VAL A 88 12.92 13.52 -21.41
N ASN A 89 14.04 12.87 -21.73
CA ASN A 89 14.54 12.74 -23.11
C ASN A 89 14.04 11.48 -23.82
N TYR A 90 13.08 10.75 -23.23
CA TYR A 90 12.54 9.54 -23.80
C TYR A 90 11.02 9.62 -23.85
N THR A 91 10.45 9.12 -24.94
CA THR A 91 9.00 8.92 -25.06
C THR A 91 8.69 7.49 -24.65
N VAL A 92 8.11 7.30 -23.46
CA VAL A 92 7.66 5.99 -22.98
C VAL A 92 6.38 5.61 -23.74
N THR A 93 6.38 4.45 -24.38
CA THR A 93 5.23 3.95 -25.18
C THR A 93 4.39 2.93 -24.44
N ASN A 94 5.02 2.13 -23.57
CA ASN A 94 4.33 1.12 -22.80
C ASN A 94 5.13 0.81 -21.54
N PHE A 95 4.44 0.73 -20.41
CA PHE A 95 4.98 0.18 -19.20
C PHE A 95 3.96 -0.76 -18.53
N ILE A 96 4.47 -1.82 -17.91
CA ILE A 96 3.65 -2.71 -17.08
C ILE A 96 4.11 -2.55 -15.64
N TYR A 97 3.31 -1.81 -14.88
CA TYR A 97 3.55 -1.57 -13.46
C TYR A 97 3.02 -2.72 -12.60
N LYS A 98 3.80 -3.17 -11.61
CA LYS A 98 3.34 -4.17 -10.65
C LYS A 98 3.78 -3.81 -9.24
N LEU A 99 2.79 -3.68 -8.35
CA LEU A 99 3.00 -3.47 -6.92
C LEU A 99 2.55 -4.71 -6.15
N ASP A 100 3.49 -5.35 -5.44
CA ASP A 100 3.14 -6.43 -4.51
C ASP A 100 3.08 -5.90 -3.08
N VAL A 101 1.91 -6.07 -2.46
CA VAL A 101 1.70 -5.69 -1.06
C VAL A 101 2.15 -6.84 -0.16
N ASN A 102 3.19 -6.61 0.63
CA ASN A 102 3.75 -7.63 1.52
C ASN A 102 3.05 -7.67 2.88
N SER A 103 2.72 -6.51 3.44
CA SER A 103 2.05 -6.41 4.73
C SER A 103 1.41 -5.04 4.92
N LEU A 104 0.24 -5.00 5.56
CA LEU A 104 -0.42 -3.77 5.97
C LEU A 104 -0.72 -3.82 7.46
N LEU A 105 -0.34 -2.77 8.18
CA LEU A 105 -0.63 -2.60 9.59
C LEU A 105 -1.42 -1.29 9.79
N VAL A 106 -2.63 -1.43 10.30
CA VAL A 106 -3.49 -0.32 10.70
C VAL A 106 -4.32 -0.75 11.90
N LEU A 107 -4.43 0.11 12.90
CA LEU A 107 -5.33 -0.11 14.03
C LEU A 107 -6.66 0.61 13.77
N PRO A 108 -7.81 0.07 14.22
CA PRO A 108 -9.12 0.63 13.90
C PRO A 108 -9.35 2.09 14.31
N TRP A 109 -8.62 2.56 15.31
CA TRP A 109 -8.78 3.91 15.90
C TRP A 109 -7.61 4.83 15.57
N ASP A 110 -6.61 4.32 14.84
CA ASP A 110 -5.38 5.05 14.58
C ASP A 110 -5.55 5.96 13.36
N THR A 111 -4.80 7.05 13.38
CA THR A 111 -4.72 8.02 12.29
C THR A 111 -3.47 7.79 11.45
N SER A 112 -2.67 6.79 11.80
CA SER A 112 -1.50 6.36 11.06
C SER A 112 -1.61 4.90 10.63
N ALA A 113 -0.99 4.57 9.50
CA ALA A 113 -0.85 3.21 9.04
C ALA A 113 0.48 3.03 8.32
N SER A 114 0.96 1.78 8.26
CA SER A 114 2.19 1.44 7.55
C SER A 114 1.93 0.26 6.63
N MET A 115 2.35 0.38 5.37
CA MET A 115 2.28 -0.68 4.39
C MET A 115 3.65 -0.96 3.80
N LYS A 116 4.05 -2.24 3.76
CA LYS A 116 5.27 -2.67 3.06
C LYS A 116 4.89 -3.15 1.68
N VAL A 117 5.54 -2.57 0.67
CA VAL A 117 5.27 -2.84 -0.74
C VAL A 117 6.57 -3.11 -1.48
N THR A 118 6.49 -3.96 -2.50
CA THR A 118 7.58 -4.18 -3.45
C THR A 118 7.12 -3.68 -4.81
N GLU A 119 7.76 -2.62 -5.28
CA GLU A 119 7.50 -1.96 -6.56
C GLU A 119 8.43 -2.54 -7.64
N ARG A 120 7.87 -2.81 -8.82
CA ARG A 120 8.65 -3.17 -10.01
C ARG A 120 7.92 -2.79 -11.31
N LEU A 121 8.70 -2.58 -12.37
CA LEU A 121 8.21 -2.61 -13.74
C LEU A 121 8.53 -3.97 -14.36
N LEU A 122 7.52 -4.63 -14.91
CA LEU A 122 7.69 -5.90 -15.64
C LEU A 122 8.16 -5.67 -17.08
N SER A 123 7.73 -4.57 -17.68
CA SER A 123 8.11 -4.15 -19.03
C SER A 123 8.20 -2.64 -19.04
N LEU A 124 9.20 -2.12 -19.73
CA LEU A 124 9.35 -0.70 -20.01
C LEU A 124 9.85 -0.56 -21.44
N SER A 125 9.05 0.08 -22.27
CA SER A 125 9.34 0.30 -23.68
C SER A 125 9.19 1.78 -23.99
N GLY A 126 10.11 2.31 -24.78
CA GLY A 126 10.12 3.71 -25.18
C GLY A 126 11.18 3.98 -26.23
N THR A 127 11.10 5.14 -26.84
CA THR A 127 12.04 5.61 -27.86
C THR A 127 12.77 6.85 -27.38
N PRO A 128 14.05 7.03 -27.73
CA PRO A 128 14.75 8.29 -27.47
C PRO A 128 14.11 9.42 -28.27
N ASN A 129 14.05 10.62 -27.68
CA ASN A 129 13.56 11.82 -28.35
C ASN A 129 14.58 12.33 -29.37
N GLU A 130 14.13 13.19 -30.29
CA GLU A 130 15.00 13.86 -31.27
C GLU A 130 16.15 14.59 -30.57
N GLY A 131 17.40 14.16 -30.85
CA GLY A 131 18.61 14.71 -30.22
C GLY A 131 19.43 13.69 -29.43
N LEU A 132 18.87 12.51 -29.15
CA LEU A 132 19.62 11.36 -28.65
C LEU A 132 19.98 10.39 -29.78
N PRO A 133 21.09 9.63 -29.66
CA PRO A 133 21.38 8.52 -30.56
C PRO A 133 20.22 7.52 -30.63
N GLU A 134 19.91 6.99 -31.82
CA GLU A 134 18.83 5.99 -31.99
C GLU A 134 19.06 4.71 -31.18
N ASP A 135 20.31 4.41 -30.83
CA ASP A 135 20.70 3.27 -29.99
C ASP A 135 20.71 3.59 -28.48
N ALA A 136 20.34 4.80 -28.09
CA ALA A 136 20.27 5.21 -26.69
C ALA A 136 19.24 4.35 -25.93
N LYS A 137 19.73 3.59 -24.95
CA LYS A 137 18.89 2.72 -24.13
C LYS A 137 18.14 3.52 -23.08
N LEU A 138 16.88 3.15 -22.89
CA LEU A 138 16.02 3.70 -21.85
C LEU A 138 16.57 3.33 -20.45
N PRO A 139 16.57 4.26 -19.47
CA PRO A 139 17.02 3.95 -18.12
C PRO A 139 16.19 2.85 -17.46
N ALA A 140 16.84 1.76 -17.04
CA ALA A 140 16.15 0.67 -16.35
C ALA A 140 15.51 1.16 -15.04
N TRP A 141 14.31 0.68 -14.72
CA TRP A 141 13.66 0.92 -13.44
C TRP A 141 14.24 -0.03 -12.38
N THR A 142 14.79 0.49 -11.29
CA THR A 142 15.32 -0.35 -10.21
C THR A 142 14.15 -0.83 -9.33
N PRO A 143 13.90 -2.15 -9.21
CA PRO A 143 12.89 -2.64 -8.28
C PRO A 143 13.27 -2.27 -6.85
N ALA A 144 12.29 -1.92 -6.04
CA ALA A 144 12.56 -1.47 -4.68
C ALA A 144 11.46 -1.90 -3.72
N ARG A 145 11.84 -2.19 -2.47
CA ARG A 145 10.91 -2.45 -1.38
C ARG A 145 10.83 -1.20 -0.52
N TYR A 146 9.62 -0.72 -0.34
CA TYR A 146 9.32 0.48 0.45
C TYR A 146 8.47 0.16 1.67
N SER A 147 8.64 0.97 2.71
CA SER A 147 7.68 1.15 3.79
C SER A 147 6.93 2.45 3.54
N VAL A 148 5.70 2.34 3.05
CA VAL A 148 4.80 3.47 2.82
C VAL A 148 4.12 3.81 4.14
N LYS A 149 4.25 5.05 4.59
CA LYS A 149 3.57 5.57 5.76
C LYS A 149 2.37 6.40 5.33
N LEU A 150 1.24 6.11 5.96
CA LEU A 150 -0.02 6.78 5.69
C LEU A 150 -0.47 7.60 6.88
N ARG A 151 -1.18 8.68 6.59
CA ARG A 151 -1.81 9.55 7.58
C ARG A 151 -3.25 9.82 7.20
N ARG A 152 -4.15 9.77 8.17
CA ARG A 152 -5.55 10.16 8.02
C ARG A 152 -5.71 11.63 8.35
N MET A 153 -6.18 12.42 7.38
CA MET A 153 -6.41 13.85 7.51
C MET A 153 -7.84 14.15 7.06
N ASN A 154 -8.61 14.87 7.88
CA ASN A 154 -10.00 15.24 7.59
C ASN A 154 -10.88 14.04 7.15
N GLY A 155 -10.64 12.86 7.71
CA GLY A 155 -11.39 11.64 7.42
C GLY A 155 -10.88 10.81 6.24
N ARG A 156 -10.00 11.34 5.38
CA ARG A 156 -9.39 10.65 4.23
C ARG A 156 -7.95 10.20 4.53
N TRP A 157 -7.55 9.06 3.97
CA TRP A 157 -6.17 8.57 4.06
C TRP A 157 -5.33 9.16 2.95
N TYR A 158 -4.08 9.49 3.27
CA TYR A 158 -3.09 9.98 2.31
C TYR A 158 -1.75 9.28 2.54
N ILE A 159 -1.00 9.10 1.46
CA ILE A 159 0.40 8.67 1.54
C ILE A 159 1.24 9.88 1.96
N SER A 160 1.89 9.75 3.12
CA SER A 160 2.63 10.85 3.75
C SER A 160 4.13 10.76 3.56
N ASP A 161 4.66 9.54 3.49
CA ASP A 161 6.10 9.30 3.46
C ASP A 161 6.36 7.90 2.89
N MET A 162 7.54 7.72 2.28
CA MET A 162 7.96 6.48 1.68
C MET A 162 9.43 6.24 1.99
N ILE A 163 9.71 5.18 2.74
CA ILE A 163 11.06 4.84 3.17
C ILE A 163 11.54 3.64 2.37
N LEU A 164 12.67 3.79 1.68
CA LEU A 164 13.36 2.68 1.02
C LEU A 164 13.87 1.70 2.07
N LEU A 165 13.40 0.46 2.03
CA LEU A 165 13.85 -0.63 2.90
C LEU A 165 14.95 -1.46 2.24
N GLN A 166 14.78 -1.75 0.95
CA GLN A 166 15.71 -2.58 0.19
C GLN A 166 15.69 -2.19 -1.28
N GLU A 167 16.86 -1.93 -1.84
CA GLU A 167 17.05 -1.74 -3.28
C GLU A 167 17.29 -3.09 -3.95
N ASN A 168 16.68 -3.29 -5.12
CA ASN A 168 16.73 -4.51 -5.93
C ASN A 168 16.48 -5.81 -5.12
N PRO A 169 15.30 -5.97 -4.50
CA PRO A 169 14.98 -7.20 -3.78
C PRO A 169 14.99 -8.39 -4.74
N ALA A 170 15.69 -9.46 -4.35
CA ALA A 170 15.76 -10.70 -5.14
C ALA A 170 14.35 -11.22 -5.45
N GLU A 171 14.11 -11.52 -6.73
CA GLU A 171 12.84 -12.09 -7.16
C GLU A 171 12.71 -13.51 -6.57
N ALA A 172 11.56 -13.82 -5.97
CA ALA A 172 11.31 -15.18 -5.52
C ALA A 172 11.40 -16.11 -6.76
N PRO A 173 12.10 -17.24 -6.68
CA PRO A 173 12.26 -18.13 -7.82
C PRO A 173 10.87 -18.50 -8.34
N LYS A 174 10.65 -18.30 -9.65
CA LYS A 174 9.39 -18.69 -10.29
C LYS A 174 9.15 -20.17 -9.97
N PRO A 175 7.92 -20.57 -9.58
CA PRO A 175 7.61 -21.97 -9.32
C PRO A 175 7.76 -22.84 -10.57
N THR A 176 7.82 -22.22 -11.74
CA THR A 176 8.15 -22.86 -13.01
C THR A 176 9.66 -22.85 -13.22
N PRO A 177 10.30 -24.02 -13.42
CA PRO A 177 11.69 -24.09 -13.83
C PRO A 177 11.92 -23.27 -15.10
N ASP A 178 12.95 -22.42 -15.10
CA ASP A 178 13.35 -21.67 -16.27
C ASP A 178 14.01 -22.64 -17.28
N MET A 179 13.34 -22.88 -18.41
CA MET A 179 13.85 -23.81 -19.42
C MET A 179 15.17 -23.35 -20.06
N ASN A 180 15.51 -22.06 -19.94
CA ASN A 180 16.80 -21.53 -20.42
C ASN A 180 17.97 -21.87 -19.48
N LEU A 181 17.71 -22.39 -18.29
CA LEU A 181 18.73 -22.83 -17.33
C LEU A 181 18.96 -24.35 -17.39
N MET A 182 18.24 -25.07 -18.26
CA MET A 182 18.50 -26.50 -18.45
C MET A 182 19.78 -26.69 -19.28
N PRO A 183 20.66 -27.64 -18.90
CA PRO A 183 21.77 -28.01 -19.75
C PRO A 183 21.23 -28.51 -21.09
N THR A 184 21.71 -27.94 -22.20
CA THR A 184 21.42 -28.46 -23.54
C THR A 184 21.92 -29.90 -23.63
N PRO A 185 21.13 -30.81 -24.24
CA PRO A 185 21.49 -32.23 -24.35
C PRO A 185 22.77 -32.46 -25.16
#